data_AF-A0A849PQ68-F1
#
_entry.id   AF-A0A849PQ68-F1
#
_cell.length_a   1.000
_cell.length_b   1.000
_cell.length_c   1.000
_cell.angle_alpha   90.00
_cell.angle_beta   90.00
_cell.angle_gamma   90.00
#
_symmetry.space_group_name_H-M   'P 1'
#
loop_
_entity.id
_entity.type
_entity.pdbx_description
1 polymer ?
#
loop_
_entity_poly.entity_id
_entity_poly.type
_entity_poly.pdbx_seq_one_letter_code
_entity_poly.pdbx_strand_id
1 'polypeptide(L)'
;MDHIKHSIIEVNVMGKKNHLLVLSALLILVFAQVVSAEEITMEMVANTTSDAYGDYIFTDIPNGNYQLVALKYTPAMGGTWLMVESDVVIGNGTDIVNANLTLGFADPGAQDPVLSLLQRASISGKTLSTPMGGPAQNYS
;
A
#
# COMPACT_ATOMS: atom_id res chain seq x y z
N MET A 1 29.26 -15.51 4.36
CA MET A 1 28.54 -14.76 5.41
C MET A 1 27.96 -13.53 4.73
N ASP A 2 26.76 -13.65 4.20
CA ASP A 2 25.95 -12.50 3.82
C ASP A 2 24.48 -12.95 3.86
N HIS A 3 23.95 -13.02 5.06
CA HIS A 3 22.51 -13.17 5.23
C HIS A 3 21.94 -11.78 5.03
N ILE A 4 21.57 -11.46 3.78
CA ILE A 4 20.60 -10.39 3.55
C ILE A 4 19.39 -10.80 4.39
N LYS A 5 19.21 -10.15 5.55
CA LYS A 5 17.94 -10.25 6.25
C LYS A 5 16.94 -9.63 5.29
N HIS A 6 16.17 -10.46 4.57
CA HIS A 6 15.04 -9.95 3.83
C HIS A 6 14.15 -9.27 4.86
N SER A 7 14.08 -7.96 4.73
CA SER A 7 13.31 -7.17 5.67
C SER A 7 11.86 -7.42 5.38
N ILE A 8 11.07 -7.50 6.43
CA ILE A 8 9.61 -7.46 6.37
C ILE A 8 9.21 -6.21 5.55
N ILE A 9 8.43 -6.41 4.48
CA ILE A 9 7.96 -5.41 3.51
C ILE A 9 6.44 -5.44 3.49
N GLU A 10 5.79 -4.29 3.41
CA GLU A 10 4.34 -4.25 3.20
C GLU A 10 4.03 -4.25 1.71
N VAL A 11 3.11 -5.12 1.31
CA VAL A 11 2.66 -5.27 -0.06
C VAL A 11 1.16 -5.02 -0.11
N ASN A 12 0.71 -4.28 -1.11
CA ASN A 12 -0.68 -3.85 -1.26
C ASN A 12 -1.17 -4.18 -2.66
N VAL A 13 -2.43 -4.60 -2.77
CA VAL A 13 -3.16 -4.75 -4.04
C VAL A 13 -4.09 -3.55 -4.16
N MET A 14 -3.87 -2.70 -5.16
CA MET A 14 -4.70 -1.53 -5.44
C MET A 14 -5.54 -1.76 -6.70
N GLY A 15 -6.86 -1.74 -6.56
CA GLY A 15 -7.79 -1.83 -7.68
C GLY A 15 -7.92 -0.51 -8.40
N LYS A 16 -7.94 -0.55 -9.74
CA LYS A 16 -8.18 0.62 -10.59
C LYS A 16 -9.69 0.75 -10.85
N LYS A 17 -10.29 1.87 -10.44
CA LYS A 17 -11.67 2.23 -10.77
C LYS A 17 -11.69 3.37 -11.77
N ASN A 18 -12.43 3.19 -12.85
CA ASN A 18 -12.63 4.24 -13.84
C ASN A 18 -13.86 5.07 -13.46
N HIS A 19 -13.66 6.34 -13.13
CA HIS A 19 -14.74 7.32 -13.06
C HIS A 19 -14.80 8.09 -14.38
N LEU A 20 -15.87 7.84 -15.13
CA LEU A 20 -16.17 8.59 -16.35
C LEU A 20 -16.71 9.98 -15.97
N LEU A 21 -15.87 11.01 -16.02
CA LEU A 21 -16.31 12.39 -15.83
C LEU A 21 -16.93 12.94 -17.12
N VAL A 22 -18.24 12.81 -17.28
CA VAL A 22 -18.98 13.57 -18.29
C VAL A 22 -19.29 14.96 -17.71
N LEU A 23 -18.41 15.94 -17.95
CA LEU A 23 -18.66 17.33 -17.56
C LEU A 23 -19.87 17.88 -18.32
N SER A 24 -21.05 17.82 -17.67
CA SER A 24 -22.22 18.69 -17.92
C SER A 24 -22.51 19.03 -19.39
N ALA A 25 -22.80 18.04 -20.22
CA ALA A 25 -23.20 18.21 -21.62
C ALA A 25 -24.66 18.69 -21.80
N LEU A 26 -25.12 19.71 -21.06
CA LEU A 26 -26.42 20.36 -21.34
C LEU A 26 -26.31 21.62 -22.22
N LEU A 27 -25.09 22.12 -22.51
CA LEU A 27 -24.90 23.29 -23.39
C LEU A 27 -24.12 22.98 -24.68
N ILE A 28 -23.48 21.82 -24.81
CA ILE A 28 -22.62 21.51 -25.97
C ILE A 28 -23.34 20.49 -26.85
N LEU A 29 -24.46 20.91 -27.45
CA LEU A 29 -25.12 20.17 -28.52
C LEU A 29 -24.56 20.56 -29.91
N VAL A 30 -23.29 20.97 -29.98
CA VAL A 30 -22.63 21.38 -31.23
C VAL A 30 -21.28 20.70 -31.33
N PHE A 31 -21.30 19.50 -31.94
CA PHE A 31 -20.20 18.92 -32.72
C PHE A 31 -18.77 19.07 -32.16
N ALA A 32 -18.50 18.53 -30.98
CA ALA A 32 -17.14 18.17 -30.59
C ALA A 32 -17.14 16.74 -30.04
N GLN A 33 -16.27 15.91 -30.64
CA GLN A 33 -15.82 14.63 -30.10
C GLN A 33 -15.73 14.67 -28.56
N VAL A 34 -16.46 13.78 -27.89
CA VAL A 34 -16.43 13.69 -26.43
C VAL A 34 -15.03 13.20 -26.05
N VAL A 35 -14.18 14.10 -25.54
CA VAL A 35 -12.93 13.70 -24.90
C VAL A 35 -13.33 13.24 -23.51
N SER A 36 -13.39 11.92 -23.32
CA SER A 36 -13.48 11.32 -21.98
C SER A 36 -12.17 11.58 -21.26
N ALA A 37 -12.21 12.34 -20.16
CA ALA A 37 -11.15 12.27 -19.16
C ALA A 37 -11.54 11.14 -18.19
N GLU A 38 -10.81 10.03 -18.23
CA GLU A 38 -10.96 8.96 -17.24
C GLU A 38 -10.26 9.44 -15.95
N GLU A 39 -11.03 9.76 -14.92
CA GLU A 39 -10.45 9.87 -13.57
C GLU A 39 -10.25 8.45 -13.06
N ILE A 40 -8.99 8.01 -12.98
CA ILE A 40 -8.66 6.71 -12.38
C ILE A 40 -8.51 6.92 -10.88
N THR A 41 -9.45 6.38 -10.10
CA THR A 41 -9.31 6.33 -8.63
C THR A 41 -8.76 4.97 -8.23
N MET A 42 -7.80 4.96 -7.30
CA MET A 42 -7.27 3.73 -6.71
C MET A 42 -8.03 3.38 -5.44
N GLU A 43 -8.35 2.11 -5.26
CA GLU A 43 -8.90 1.57 -4.00
C GLU A 43 -7.99 0.46 -3.48
N MET A 44 -7.77 0.44 -2.16
CA MET A 44 -7.11 -0.69 -1.51
C MET A 44 -8.02 -1.91 -1.50
N VAL A 45 -7.58 -2.97 -2.17
CA VAL A 45 -8.30 -4.24 -2.26
C VAL A 45 -7.83 -5.20 -1.18
N ALA A 46 -6.52 -5.27 -0.97
CA ALA A 46 -5.90 -6.10 0.05
C ALA A 46 -4.53 -5.53 0.47
N ASN A 47 -4.12 -5.84 1.69
CA ASN A 47 -2.77 -5.60 2.18
C ASN A 47 -2.22 -6.85 2.88
N THR A 48 -0.91 -7.00 2.84
CA THR A 48 -0.19 -8.05 3.56
C THR A 48 1.22 -7.58 3.89
N THR A 49 1.88 -8.34 4.72
CA THR A 49 3.27 -8.11 5.08
C THR A 49 4.06 -9.34 4.68
N SER A 50 5.16 -9.15 3.95
CA SER A 50 6.05 -10.23 3.58
C SER A 50 6.62 -10.91 4.82
N ASP A 51 7.00 -12.17 4.66
CA ASP A 51 7.71 -12.89 5.70
C ASP A 51 9.19 -12.45 5.80
N ALA A 52 9.96 -13.18 6.62
CA ALA A 52 11.39 -12.94 6.83
C ALA A 52 12.27 -13.31 5.63
N TYR A 53 11.72 -13.95 4.59
CA TYR A 53 12.38 -14.27 3.33
C TYR A 53 11.95 -13.33 2.19
N GLY A 54 10.98 -12.44 2.44
CA GLY A 54 10.44 -11.53 1.43
C GLY A 54 9.29 -12.13 0.63
N ASP A 55 8.84 -13.33 0.98
CA ASP A 55 7.70 -13.98 0.34
C ASP A 55 6.40 -13.36 0.85
N TYR A 56 5.43 -13.20 -0.04
CA TYR A 56 4.10 -12.68 0.29
C TYR A 56 3.03 -13.44 -0.50
N ILE A 57 1.83 -13.48 0.06
CA ILE A 57 0.68 -14.12 -0.58
C ILE A 57 -0.58 -13.31 -0.35
N PHE A 58 -1.40 -13.22 -1.40
CA PHE A 58 -2.78 -12.80 -1.33
C PHE A 58 -3.64 -13.96 -1.79
N THR A 59 -4.70 -14.28 -1.05
CA THR A 59 -5.69 -15.28 -1.46
C THR A 59 -7.00 -14.59 -1.80
N ASP A 60 -7.82 -15.25 -2.61
CA ASP A 60 -9.20 -14.83 -2.90
C ASP A 60 -9.33 -13.43 -3.51
N ILE A 61 -8.32 -12.98 -4.28
CA ILE A 61 -8.40 -11.73 -5.03
C ILE A 61 -9.31 -11.92 -6.26
N PRO A 62 -10.38 -11.11 -6.41
CA PRO A 62 -11.27 -11.20 -7.56
C PRO A 62 -10.55 -10.97 -8.90
N ASN A 63 -11.20 -11.37 -10.00
CA ASN A 63 -10.72 -10.98 -11.33
C ASN A 63 -10.79 -9.46 -11.48
N GLY A 64 -9.74 -8.87 -12.06
CA GLY A 64 -9.65 -7.42 -12.23
C GLY A 64 -8.25 -6.93 -12.61
N ASN A 65 -8.15 -5.62 -12.77
CA ASN A 65 -6.91 -4.92 -13.05
C ASN A 65 -6.43 -4.25 -11.77
N TYR A 66 -5.23 -4.61 -11.34
CA TYR A 66 -4.65 -4.15 -10.09
C TYR A 66 -3.25 -3.59 -10.31
N GLN A 67 -2.82 -2.76 -9.37
CA GLN A 67 -1.44 -2.37 -9.18
C GLN A 67 -0.97 -2.97 -7.86
N LEU A 68 0.07 -3.79 -7.91
CA LEU A 68 0.82 -4.23 -6.73
C LEU A 68 1.75 -3.12 -6.31
N VAL A 69 1.69 -2.73 -5.05
CA VAL A 69 2.58 -1.71 -4.50
C VAL A 69 3.21 -2.19 -3.22
N ALA A 70 4.54 -2.34 -3.26
CA ALA A 70 5.33 -2.70 -2.11
C ALA A 70 6.07 -1.47 -1.59
N LEU A 71 6.07 -1.30 -0.27
CA LEU A 71 6.70 -0.18 0.39
C LEU A 71 7.39 -0.61 1.68
N LYS A 72 8.52 0.05 1.96
CA LYS A 72 9.31 -0.21 3.15
C LYS A 72 9.95 1.09 3.65
N TYR A 73 9.75 1.40 4.92
CA TYR A 73 10.46 2.48 5.58
C TYR A 73 11.85 2.02 6.04
N THR A 74 12.89 2.81 5.77
CA THR A 74 14.28 2.51 6.15
C THR A 74 14.85 3.59 7.10
N PRO A 75 14.64 3.46 8.43
CA PRO A 75 15.22 4.38 9.40
C PRO A 75 16.76 4.44 9.31
N ALA A 76 17.39 3.30 9.02
CA ALA A 76 18.84 3.17 8.90
C ALA A 76 19.45 4.00 7.76
N MET A 77 18.64 4.47 6.80
CA MET A 77 19.07 5.29 5.66
C MET A 77 18.61 6.75 5.80
N GLY A 78 18.40 7.22 7.03
CA GLY A 78 17.93 8.60 7.27
C GLY A 78 16.43 8.78 7.08
N GLY A 79 15.65 7.68 7.15
CA GLY A 79 14.20 7.73 7.04
C GLY A 79 13.70 7.78 5.60
N THR A 80 14.28 6.96 4.72
CA THR A 80 13.88 6.90 3.31
C THR A 80 12.86 5.78 3.08
N TRP A 81 11.93 6.02 2.16
CA TRP A 81 11.03 5.00 1.66
C TRP A 81 11.64 4.28 0.47
N LEU A 82 11.56 2.96 0.49
CA LEU A 82 11.74 2.12 -0.68
C LEU A 82 10.37 1.73 -1.21
N MET A 83 10.16 1.81 -2.52
CA MET A 83 8.87 1.58 -3.14
C MET A 83 9.03 0.94 -4.54
N VAL A 84 8.03 0.17 -4.94
CA VAL A 84 7.86 -0.30 -6.32
C VAL A 84 6.38 -0.48 -6.61
N GLU A 85 5.98 -0.17 -7.85
CA GLU A 85 4.66 -0.40 -8.38
C GLU A 85 4.74 -1.37 -9.56
N SER A 86 3.82 -2.32 -9.65
CA SER A 86 3.74 -3.27 -10.76
C SER A 86 2.29 -3.55 -11.12
N ASP A 87 1.93 -3.40 -12.39
CA ASP A 87 0.59 -3.75 -12.87
C ASP A 87 0.40 -5.27 -12.96
N VAL A 88 -0.78 -5.73 -12.58
CA VAL A 88 -1.19 -7.14 -12.68
C VAL A 88 -2.65 -7.22 -13.14
N VAL A 89 -2.95 -8.20 -13.98
CA VAL A 89 -4.30 -8.49 -14.45
C VAL A 89 -4.65 -9.92 -14.07
N ILE A 90 -5.68 -10.08 -13.26
CA ILE A 90 -6.20 -11.38 -12.84
C ILE A 90 -7.44 -11.67 -13.69
N GLY A 91 -7.39 -12.76 -14.45
CA GLY A 91 -8.46 -13.19 -15.33
C GLY A 91 -8.78 -14.66 -15.15
N ASN A 92 -10.06 -15.01 -15.33
CA ASN A 92 -10.55 -16.39 -15.36
C ASN A 92 -10.19 -17.22 -14.10
N GLY A 93 -10.01 -16.57 -12.94
CA GLY A 93 -9.61 -17.26 -11.70
C GLY A 93 -8.23 -17.91 -11.78
N THR A 94 -7.35 -17.40 -12.64
CA THR A 94 -5.98 -17.92 -12.79
C THR A 94 -5.07 -17.30 -11.75
N ASP A 95 -4.33 -18.15 -11.03
CA ASP A 95 -3.32 -17.70 -10.07
C ASP A 95 -2.17 -17.00 -10.79
N ILE A 96 -1.73 -15.88 -10.24
CA ILE A 96 -0.51 -15.19 -10.68
C ILE A 96 0.63 -15.66 -9.78
N VAL A 97 1.54 -16.45 -10.36
CA VAL A 97 2.75 -16.93 -9.68
C VAL A 97 3.97 -16.11 -10.10
N ASN A 98 4.97 -16.01 -9.22
CA ASN A 98 6.24 -15.29 -9.47
C ASN A 98 6.08 -13.80 -9.80
N ALA A 99 5.11 -13.12 -9.18
CA ALA A 99 4.96 -11.66 -9.26
C ALA A 99 6.08 -10.93 -8.47
N ASN A 100 7.34 -11.16 -8.81
CA ASN A 100 8.47 -10.68 -8.00
C ASN A 100 8.58 -9.15 -8.05
N LEU A 101 8.77 -8.53 -6.90
CA LEU A 101 8.88 -7.08 -6.75
C LEU A 101 10.31 -6.69 -6.34
N THR A 102 10.91 -5.72 -7.04
CA THR A 102 12.23 -5.17 -6.70
C THR A 102 12.08 -3.72 -6.28
N LEU A 103 12.38 -3.44 -5.01
CA LEU A 103 12.24 -2.12 -4.42
C LEU A 103 13.32 -1.15 -4.93
N GLY A 104 12.91 0.06 -5.30
CA GLY A 104 13.79 1.20 -5.56
C GLY A 104 13.62 2.29 -4.50
N PHE A 105 14.47 3.31 -4.52
CA PHE A 105 14.22 4.51 -3.72
C PHE A 105 12.97 5.22 -4.24
N ALA A 106 12.06 5.56 -3.32
CA ALA A 106 10.89 6.33 -3.64
C ALA A 106 11.23 7.83 -3.72
N ASP A 107 10.57 8.54 -4.62
CA ASP A 107 10.56 10.00 -4.58
C ASP A 107 9.85 10.49 -3.30
N PRO A 108 10.23 11.66 -2.74
CA PRO A 108 9.58 12.21 -1.57
C PRO A 108 8.05 12.34 -1.75
N GLY A 109 7.28 11.68 -0.90
CA GLY A 109 5.81 11.75 -0.91
C GLY A 109 5.13 10.70 -1.79
N ALA A 110 5.87 9.91 -2.57
CA ALA A 110 5.29 8.88 -3.44
C ALA A 110 4.49 7.82 -2.65
N GLN A 111 4.87 7.57 -1.40
CA GLN A 111 4.15 6.65 -0.51
C GLN A 111 2.82 7.19 0.02
N ASP A 112 2.59 8.51 0.01
CA ASP A 112 1.48 9.15 0.73
C ASP A 112 0.09 8.67 0.26
N PRO A 113 -0.17 8.49 -1.05
CA PRO A 113 -1.45 7.93 -1.51
C PRO A 113 -1.70 6.55 -0.92
N VAL A 114 -0.70 5.67 -0.92
CA VAL A 114 -0.83 4.30 -0.40
C VAL A 114 -1.03 4.30 1.11
N LEU A 115 -0.26 5.12 1.84
CA LEU A 115 -0.40 5.28 3.29
C LEU A 115 -1.77 5.84 3.68
N SER A 116 -2.34 6.74 2.88
CA SER A 116 -3.68 7.29 3.13
C SER A 116 -4.76 6.21 3.02
N LEU A 117 -4.61 5.26 2.09
CA LEU A 117 -5.57 4.17 1.87
C LEU A 117 -5.49 3.09 2.95
N LEU A 118 -4.33 2.94 3.59
CA LEU A 118 -4.09 1.96 4.64
C LEU A 118 -4.85 2.24 5.95
N GLN A 119 -5.41 3.46 6.13
CA GLN A 119 -6.21 3.88 7.30
C GLN A 119 -5.69 3.32 8.65
N ARG A 120 -4.38 3.39 8.89
CA ARG A 120 -3.77 2.74 10.07
C ARG A 120 -3.93 3.59 11.32
N ALA A 121 -4.17 2.92 12.44
CA ALA A 121 -3.99 3.48 13.78
C ALA A 121 -2.83 2.75 14.47
N SER A 122 -1.96 3.50 15.15
CA SER A 122 -0.89 2.92 15.97
C SER A 122 -1.31 2.92 17.44
N ILE A 123 -1.18 1.77 18.12
CA ILE A 123 -1.29 1.68 19.57
C ILE A 123 0.10 1.38 20.12
N SER A 124 0.60 2.25 21.00
CA SER A 124 1.88 2.05 21.69
C SER A 124 1.69 2.19 23.20
N GLY A 125 2.37 1.37 23.98
CA GLY A 125 2.31 1.41 25.43
C GLY A 125 3.58 0.87 26.09
N LYS A 126 3.74 1.16 27.38
CA LYS A 126 4.78 0.57 28.23
C LYS A 126 4.09 -0.18 29.35
N THR A 127 4.47 -1.43 29.60
CA THR A 127 4.02 -2.17 30.78
C THR A 127 4.90 -1.80 31.97
N LEU A 128 4.31 -1.33 33.06
CA LEU A 128 4.99 -1.10 34.34
C LEU A 128 4.49 -2.17 35.33
N SER A 129 5.42 -2.88 35.98
CA SER A 129 5.10 -3.73 37.13
C SER A 129 5.28 -2.91 38.40
N THR A 130 4.28 -2.87 39.27
CA THR A 130 4.50 -2.45 40.66
C THR A 130 5.09 -3.64 41.41
N PRO A 131 6.29 -3.54 42.00
CA PRO A 131 6.71 -4.53 42.98
C PRO A 131 5.69 -4.45 44.12
N MET A 132 5.05 -5.57 44.42
CA MET A 132 3.99 -5.71 45.42
C MET A 132 4.17 -4.75 46.61
N GLY A 133 3.28 -3.75 46.72
CA GLY A 133 2.98 -3.06 47.98
C GLY A 133 3.86 -1.89 48.44
N GLY A 134 4.66 -1.24 47.58
CA GLY A 134 5.35 0.01 47.94
C GLY A 134 4.52 1.27 47.61
N PRO A 135 4.44 2.31 48.49
CA PRO A 135 3.63 3.49 48.22
C PRO A 135 4.10 4.25 46.97
N ALA A 136 3.14 4.72 46.18
CA ALA A 136 3.38 5.49 44.96
C ALA A 136 4.27 6.71 45.25
N GLN A 137 5.46 6.74 44.65
CA GLN A 137 6.32 7.91 44.70
C GLN A 137 5.85 8.88 43.61
N ASN A 138 5.27 10.01 44.05
CA ASN A 138 5.01 11.15 43.18
C ASN A 138 6.35 11.75 42.76
N TYR A 139 6.68 11.67 41.48
CA TYR A 139 7.73 12.50 40.90
C TYR A 139 7.09 13.81 40.43
N SER A 140 7.53 14.93 41.04
CA SER A 140 7.25 16.30 40.59
C SER A 140 7.86 16.61 39.23
#